data_AF-A0A2S6R2V6-F1
#
_entry.id   AF-A0A2S6R2V6-F1
#
_cell.length_a   1.000
_cell.length_b   1.000
_cell.length_c   1.000
_cell.angle_alpha   90.00
_cell.angle_beta   90.00
_cell.angle_gamma   90.00
#
_symmetry.space_group_name_H-M   'P 1'
#
loop_
_entity.id
_entity.type
_entity.pdbx_description
1 polymer ?
#
loop_
_entity_poly.entity_id
_entity_poly.type
_entity_poly.pdbx_seq_one_letter_code
_entity_poly.pdbx_strand_id
1 'polypeptide(L)'
;MMNERKVIERPYLLFLGDAHDHLAAKTARGIVDWRRDWCLGQLRLEGCNASAGVDDISVAEAAKQGARTLIVGVANRGGIIPDIWLDTLGEALDCGMDLASGLHMRLSDIAVLRDKAAAKGATLFDVRHPHRDFPLGAGIKRPGKRLLTVGSDASVGKMYTTLAIEKELKTRGVAADFRATGQTGIFIAGDGVSVDAVVADFISGATEWLSPDN
;
A
#
# COMPACT_ATOMS: atom_id res chain seq x y z
N MET A 1 11.47 4.82 23.80
CA MET A 1 11.92 4.92 22.40
C MET A 1 10.95 4.08 21.56
N MET A 2 10.11 4.73 20.74
CA MET A 2 9.23 4.01 19.83
C MET A 2 10.11 3.35 18.77
N ASN A 3 10.03 2.03 18.65
CA ASN A 3 10.70 1.30 17.59
C ASN A 3 9.91 1.59 16.30
N GLU A 4 10.26 2.65 15.56
CA GLU A 4 9.61 2.95 14.28
C GLU A 4 9.91 1.81 13.30
N ARG A 5 9.00 0.83 13.22
CA ARG A 5 9.06 -0.17 12.16
C ARG A 5 8.83 0.55 10.84
N LYS A 6 9.87 0.58 10.00
CA LYS A 6 9.82 1.24 8.69
C LYS A 6 9.18 0.39 7.59
N VAL A 7 8.86 -0.87 7.89
CA VAL A 7 8.42 -1.87 6.90
C VAL A 7 7.03 -2.35 7.26
N ILE A 8 6.16 -2.42 6.25
CA ILE A 8 4.82 -2.99 6.37
C ILE A 8 4.96 -4.51 6.50
N GLU A 9 4.63 -5.04 7.68
CA GLU A 9 4.82 -6.46 7.98
C GLU A 9 3.68 -7.32 7.43
N ARG A 10 4.03 -8.55 7.06
CA ARG A 10 3.12 -9.56 6.48
C ARG A 10 2.94 -10.69 7.50
N PRO A 11 1.83 -11.45 7.48
CA PRO A 11 0.73 -11.43 6.50
C PRO A 11 -0.27 -10.26 6.68
N TYR A 12 -1.06 -10.00 5.65
CA TYR A 12 -2.05 -8.92 5.56
C TYR A 12 -3.48 -9.42 5.76
N LEU A 13 -4.30 -8.57 6.39
CA LEU A 13 -5.75 -8.58 6.27
C LEU A 13 -6.17 -7.44 5.34
N LEU A 14 -6.94 -7.73 4.28
CA LEU A 14 -7.39 -6.71 3.32
C LEU A 14 -8.76 -6.16 3.72
N PHE A 15 -8.80 -4.93 4.23
CA PHE A 15 -10.05 -4.28 4.59
C PHE A 15 -10.66 -3.53 3.40
N LEU A 16 -11.88 -3.91 3.02
CA LEU A 16 -12.62 -3.33 1.90
C LEU A 16 -13.72 -2.35 2.34
N GLY A 17 -13.91 -2.15 3.64
CA GLY A 17 -14.96 -1.27 4.16
C GLY A 17 -16.32 -1.57 3.51
N ASP A 18 -17.01 -0.51 3.11
CA ASP A 18 -18.29 -0.47 2.41
C ASP A 18 -18.13 -0.12 0.91
N ALA A 19 -17.03 -0.56 0.28
CA ALA A 19 -16.73 -0.22 -1.11
C ALA A 19 -17.90 -0.47 -2.09
N HIS A 20 -18.27 0.56 -2.85
CA HIS A 20 -19.44 0.54 -3.72
C HIS A 20 -19.29 -0.34 -4.96
N ASP A 21 -18.06 -0.59 -5.43
CA ASP A 21 -17.79 -1.40 -6.63
C ASP A 21 -16.37 -2.00 -6.61
N HIS A 22 -16.11 -2.90 -7.57
CA HIS A 22 -14.80 -3.51 -7.73
C HIS A 22 -13.67 -2.53 -8.09
N LEU A 23 -13.99 -1.36 -8.67
CA LEU A 23 -12.99 -0.36 -9.03
C LEU A 23 -12.43 0.32 -7.77
N ALA A 24 -13.27 0.56 -6.78
CA ALA A 24 -12.86 1.05 -5.46
C ALA A 24 -11.88 0.08 -4.77
N ALA A 25 -12.05 -1.23 -4.94
CA ALA A 25 -11.16 -2.27 -4.38
C ALA A 25 -9.93 -2.60 -5.24
N LYS A 26 -9.55 -1.74 -6.20
CA LYS A 26 -8.39 -1.99 -7.08
C LYS A 26 -7.08 -2.21 -6.31
N THR A 27 -6.92 -1.59 -5.14
CA THR A 27 -5.72 -1.75 -4.31
C THR A 27 -5.66 -3.16 -3.75
N ALA A 28 -6.70 -3.61 -3.05
CA ALA A 28 -6.78 -4.97 -2.52
C ALA A 28 -6.61 -6.04 -3.62
N ARG A 29 -7.32 -5.89 -4.73
CA ARG A 29 -7.21 -6.79 -5.88
C ARG A 29 -5.79 -6.82 -6.45
N GLY A 30 -5.16 -5.66 -6.62
CA GLY A 30 -3.77 -5.57 -7.06
C GLY A 30 -2.80 -6.30 -6.13
N ILE A 31 -3.02 -6.22 -4.81
CA ILE A 31 -2.22 -6.97 -3.84
C ILE A 31 -2.47 -8.47 -4.01
N VAL A 32 -3.72 -8.93 -4.09
CA VAL A 32 -4.03 -10.38 -4.27
C VAL A 32 -3.44 -10.92 -5.58
N ASP A 33 -3.60 -10.21 -6.70
CA ASP A 33 -3.14 -10.65 -8.02
C ASP A 33 -1.62 -10.89 -8.06
N TRP A 34 -0.86 -10.10 -7.29
CA TRP A 34 0.61 -10.13 -7.33
C TRP A 34 1.28 -10.73 -6.09
N ARG A 35 0.56 -10.80 -4.97
CA ARG A 35 1.03 -11.20 -3.63
C ARG A 35 -0.04 -11.97 -2.86
N ARG A 36 -0.75 -12.90 -3.51
CA ARG A 36 -1.78 -13.74 -2.88
C ARG A 36 -1.31 -14.38 -1.58
N ASP A 37 -0.08 -14.89 -1.55
CA ASP A 37 0.51 -15.56 -0.38
C ASP A 37 0.75 -14.63 0.81
N TRP A 38 0.65 -13.31 0.63
CA TRP A 38 0.72 -12.34 1.72
C TRP A 38 -0.66 -12.07 2.32
N CYS A 39 -1.76 -12.46 1.67
CA CYS A 39 -3.12 -12.14 2.07
C CYS A 39 -3.77 -13.32 2.78
N LEU A 40 -4.12 -13.16 4.07
CA LEU A 40 -4.87 -14.19 4.81
C LEU A 40 -6.35 -14.21 4.43
N GLY A 41 -6.88 -13.04 4.06
CA GLY A 41 -8.28 -12.90 3.68
C GLY A 41 -8.64 -11.43 3.49
N GLN A 42 -9.93 -11.19 3.34
CA GLN A 42 -10.53 -9.87 3.24
C GLN A 42 -11.55 -9.66 4.35
N LEU A 43 -11.81 -8.40 4.68
CA LEU A 43 -12.86 -7.99 5.61
C LEU A 43 -13.73 -6.93 4.94
N ARG A 44 -15.04 -7.14 4.98
CA ARG A 44 -16.05 -6.28 4.36
C ARG A 44 -17.05 -5.82 5.40
N LEU A 45 -17.49 -4.57 5.31
CA LEU A 45 -18.61 -4.05 6.08
C LEU A 45 -19.92 -4.26 5.33
N GLU A 46 -21.03 -4.05 6.03
CA GLU A 46 -22.36 -4.03 5.43
C GLU A 46 -22.41 -3.04 4.25
N GLY A 47 -23.03 -3.46 3.15
CA GLY A 47 -23.13 -2.65 1.93
C GLY A 47 -21.90 -2.71 0.99
N CYS A 48 -20.85 -3.45 1.33
CA CYS A 48 -19.71 -3.67 0.44
C CYS A 48 -20.10 -4.51 -0.78
N ASN A 49 -19.94 -3.95 -1.98
CA ASN A 49 -20.23 -4.61 -3.26
C ASN A 49 -18.94 -4.99 -4.02
N ALA A 50 -17.81 -5.04 -3.31
CA ALA A 50 -16.52 -5.41 -3.86
C ALA A 50 -16.01 -6.73 -3.26
N SER A 51 -15.08 -7.37 -3.98
CA SER A 51 -14.32 -8.52 -3.51
C SER A 51 -12.93 -8.49 -4.12
N ALA A 52 -11.96 -8.96 -3.36
CA ALA A 52 -10.58 -9.19 -3.79
C ALA A 52 -10.34 -10.66 -4.18
N GLY A 53 -11.34 -11.54 -4.06
CA GLY A 53 -11.26 -12.95 -4.46
C GLY A 53 -10.51 -13.85 -3.46
N VAL A 54 -10.51 -13.45 -2.18
CA VAL A 54 -10.00 -14.24 -1.04
C VAL A 54 -11.10 -14.40 0.01
N ASP A 55 -10.90 -15.29 0.98
CA ASP A 55 -11.91 -15.60 1.99
C ASP A 55 -12.24 -14.41 2.88
N ASP A 56 -13.52 -14.27 3.24
CA ASP A 56 -13.94 -13.28 4.23
C ASP A 56 -13.59 -13.79 5.64
N ILE A 57 -12.79 -13.01 6.37
CA ILE A 57 -12.38 -13.32 7.74
C ILE A 57 -12.51 -12.07 8.63
N SER A 58 -12.86 -12.28 9.89
CA SER A 58 -12.89 -11.22 10.89
C SER A 58 -11.48 -10.79 11.31
N VAL A 59 -11.37 -9.63 11.97
CA VAL A 59 -10.13 -9.16 12.58
C VAL A 59 -9.58 -10.20 13.58
N ALA A 60 -10.44 -10.73 14.45
CA ALA A 60 -10.06 -11.72 15.45
C ALA A 60 -9.53 -13.04 14.81
N GLU A 61 -10.15 -13.50 13.73
CA GLU A 61 -9.67 -14.68 12.99
C GLU A 61 -8.34 -14.40 12.30
N ALA A 62 -8.20 -13.26 11.63
CA ALA A 62 -6.95 -12.85 11.00
C ALA A 62 -5.80 -12.74 12.03
N ALA A 63 -6.07 -12.18 13.21
CA ALA A 63 -5.10 -12.11 14.31
C ALA A 63 -4.65 -13.50 14.78
N LYS A 64 -5.60 -14.44 14.95
CA LYS A 64 -5.30 -15.84 15.30
C LYS A 64 -4.46 -16.54 14.23
N GLN A 65 -4.65 -16.18 12.97
CA GLN A 65 -3.87 -16.67 11.83
C GLN A 65 -2.53 -15.93 11.65
N GLY A 66 -2.22 -14.96 12.52
CA GLY A 66 -0.94 -14.27 12.56
C GLY A 66 -0.84 -13.02 11.67
N ALA A 67 -1.96 -12.42 11.27
CA ALA A 67 -1.96 -11.15 10.55
C ALA A 67 -1.12 -10.09 11.29
N ARG A 68 -0.28 -9.38 10.54
CA ARG A 68 0.59 -8.32 11.05
C ARG A 68 0.11 -6.93 10.72
N THR A 69 -0.56 -6.77 9.58
CA THR A 69 -1.07 -5.47 9.15
C THR A 69 -2.46 -5.59 8.53
N LEU A 70 -3.38 -4.72 8.94
CA LEU A 70 -4.62 -4.48 8.21
C LEU A 70 -4.38 -3.38 7.17
N ILE A 71 -4.58 -3.73 5.90
CA ILE A 71 -4.44 -2.82 4.76
C ILE A 71 -5.82 -2.26 4.41
N VAL A 72 -5.97 -0.94 4.40
CA VAL A 72 -7.12 -0.27 3.78
C VAL A 72 -7.01 -0.44 2.26
N GLY A 73 -7.65 -1.48 1.76
CA GLY A 73 -7.51 -2.00 0.40
C GLY A 73 -8.40 -1.30 -0.63
N VAL A 74 -8.97 -0.16 -0.27
CA VAL A 74 -9.97 0.56 -1.06
C VAL A 74 -9.60 2.01 -1.28
N ALA A 75 -10.11 2.57 -2.38
CA ALA A 75 -10.06 3.98 -2.69
C ALA A 75 -11.49 4.49 -2.88
N ASN A 76 -11.92 5.42 -2.02
CA ASN A 76 -13.23 6.05 -2.08
C ASN A 76 -13.13 7.49 -2.64
N ARG A 77 -14.29 8.06 -2.99
CA ARG A 77 -14.37 9.48 -3.36
C ARG A 77 -13.93 10.34 -2.17
N GLY A 78 -13.08 11.32 -2.43
CA GLY A 78 -12.52 12.19 -1.40
C GLY A 78 -11.32 11.60 -0.65
N GLY A 79 -11.07 10.29 -0.74
CA GLY A 79 -9.94 9.65 -0.07
C GLY A 79 -9.99 9.79 1.46
N ILE A 80 -11.19 9.70 2.04
CA ILE A 80 -11.46 9.86 3.47
C ILE A 80 -11.60 8.52 4.18
N ILE A 81 -11.47 8.49 5.49
CA ILE A 81 -11.79 7.33 6.32
C ILE A 81 -13.12 7.62 7.02
N PRO A 82 -14.23 6.97 6.62
CA PRO A 82 -15.53 7.14 7.26
C PRO A 82 -15.53 6.68 8.73
N ASP A 83 -16.35 7.32 9.56
CA ASP A 83 -16.47 6.98 10.99
C ASP A 83 -16.86 5.52 11.22
N ILE A 84 -17.68 4.95 10.33
CA ILE A 84 -18.09 3.54 10.38
C ILE A 84 -16.93 2.54 10.26
N TRP A 85 -15.75 2.97 9.81
CA TRP A 85 -14.55 2.12 9.74
C TRP A 85 -13.75 2.13 11.04
N LEU A 86 -13.92 3.14 11.89
CA LEU A 86 -13.05 3.39 13.04
C LEU A 86 -13.09 2.26 14.06
N ASP A 87 -14.25 1.64 14.27
CA ASP A 87 -14.39 0.51 15.18
C ASP A 87 -13.55 -0.69 14.70
N THR A 88 -13.67 -1.04 13.41
CA THR A 88 -12.91 -2.14 12.81
C THR A 88 -11.40 -1.86 12.77
N LEU A 89 -11.00 -0.64 12.40
CA LEU A 89 -9.59 -0.24 12.41
C LEU A 89 -9.04 -0.24 13.84
N GLY A 90 -9.85 0.19 14.81
CA GLY A 90 -9.52 0.15 16.22
C GLY A 90 -9.37 -1.28 16.75
N GLU A 91 -10.25 -2.19 16.35
CA GLU A 91 -10.18 -3.61 16.73
C GLU A 91 -8.88 -4.27 16.24
N ALA A 92 -8.43 -3.93 15.03
CA ALA A 92 -7.17 -4.45 14.49
C ALA A 92 -5.95 -4.00 15.31
N LEU A 93 -5.93 -2.74 15.74
CA LEU A 93 -4.92 -2.22 16.68
C LEU A 93 -5.01 -2.94 18.03
N ASP A 94 -6.22 -3.18 18.54
CA ASP A 94 -6.43 -3.91 19.80
C ASP A 94 -5.93 -5.35 19.72
N CYS A 95 -6.00 -5.97 18.53
CA CYS A 95 -5.47 -7.29 18.22
C CYS A 95 -3.97 -7.30 17.87
N GLY A 96 -3.27 -6.17 17.99
CA GLY A 96 -1.82 -6.07 17.78
C GLY A 96 -1.38 -6.00 16.33
N MET A 97 -2.27 -5.64 15.40
CA MET A 97 -1.92 -5.36 14.01
C MET A 97 -1.50 -3.89 13.84
N ASP A 98 -0.60 -3.64 12.89
CA ASP A 98 -0.39 -2.32 12.32
C ASP A 98 -1.54 -1.97 11.34
N LEU A 99 -1.71 -0.68 11.03
CA LEU A 99 -2.64 -0.23 9.99
C LEU A 99 -1.86 0.38 8.85
N ALA A 100 -2.28 0.13 7.60
CA ALA A 100 -1.71 0.82 6.45
C ALA A 100 -2.78 1.31 5.47
N SER A 101 -2.61 2.53 4.98
CA SER A 101 -3.55 3.20 4.07
C SER A 101 -2.82 4.01 3.01
N GLY A 102 -3.33 3.97 1.78
CA GLY A 102 -2.91 4.86 0.69
C GLY A 102 -3.96 5.91 0.32
N LEU A 103 -4.91 6.17 1.22
CA LEU A 103 -5.90 7.23 1.07
C LEU A 103 -5.26 8.62 1.20
N HIS A 104 -6.03 9.67 0.86
CA HIS A 104 -5.56 11.05 1.02
C HIS A 104 -5.54 11.46 2.49
N MET A 105 -6.60 11.12 3.24
CA MET A 105 -6.65 11.29 4.68
C MET A 105 -5.69 10.31 5.35
N ARG A 106 -4.87 10.85 6.27
CA ARG A 106 -3.92 10.04 7.03
C ARG A 106 -4.61 9.34 8.19
N LEU A 107 -4.22 8.10 8.45
CA LEU A 107 -4.55 7.39 9.67
C LEU A 107 -4.01 8.16 10.90
N SER A 108 -2.82 8.74 10.78
CA SER A 108 -2.16 9.51 11.86
C SER A 108 -2.93 10.77 12.29
N ASP A 109 -3.76 11.33 11.41
CA ASP A 109 -4.51 12.56 11.67
C ASP A 109 -5.81 12.27 12.44
N ILE A 110 -6.22 11.00 12.52
CA ILE A 110 -7.41 10.56 13.24
C ILE A 110 -7.01 10.28 14.69
N ALA A 111 -7.39 11.18 15.60
CA ALA A 111 -6.98 11.14 17.01
C ALA A 111 -7.22 9.76 17.67
N VAL A 112 -8.40 9.17 17.47
CA VAL A 112 -8.73 7.87 18.08
C VAL A 112 -7.82 6.73 17.59
N LEU A 113 -7.41 6.73 16.32
CA LEU A 113 -6.51 5.71 15.77
C LEU A 113 -5.06 5.97 16.19
N ARG A 114 -4.61 7.23 16.14
CA ARG A 114 -3.27 7.63 16.58
C ARG A 114 -3.04 7.28 18.05
N ASP A 115 -3.96 7.67 18.92
CA ASP A 115 -3.82 7.48 20.36
C ASP A 115 -3.88 5.99 20.72
N LYS A 116 -4.77 5.22 20.05
CA LYS A 116 -4.82 3.77 20.21
C LYS A 116 -3.56 3.08 19.69
N ALA A 117 -3.04 3.45 18.52
CA ALA A 117 -1.81 2.88 17.97
C ALA A 117 -0.62 3.12 18.91
N ALA A 118 -0.49 4.34 19.45
CA ALA A 118 0.53 4.66 20.44
C ALA A 118 0.38 3.79 21.72
N ALA A 119 -0.84 3.62 22.23
CA ALA A 119 -1.10 2.81 23.41
C ALA A 119 -0.79 1.31 23.20
N LYS A 120 -0.94 0.81 21.97
CA LYS A 120 -0.70 -0.60 21.61
C LYS A 120 0.71 -0.86 21.07
N GLY A 121 1.51 0.18 20.84
CA GLY A 121 2.82 0.06 20.19
C GLY A 121 2.73 -0.37 18.72
N ALA A 122 1.62 -0.06 18.07
CA ALA A 122 1.38 -0.31 16.65
C ALA A 122 1.78 0.88 15.79
N THR A 123 2.03 0.64 14.51
CA THR A 123 2.44 1.63 13.51
C THR A 123 1.28 1.95 12.58
N LEU A 124 1.15 3.23 12.23
CA LEU A 124 0.22 3.71 11.20
C LEU A 124 1.02 4.07 9.95
N PHE A 125 0.84 3.31 8.87
CA PHE A 125 1.54 3.49 7.61
C PHE A 125 0.68 4.26 6.60
N ASP A 126 0.96 5.54 6.44
CA ASP A 126 0.31 6.42 5.46
C ASP A 126 1.06 6.44 4.13
N VAL A 127 1.05 5.35 3.38
CA VAL A 127 1.92 5.11 2.20
C VAL A 127 1.73 6.08 1.03
N ARG A 128 0.64 6.86 1.06
CA ARG A 128 0.46 7.95 0.09
C ARG A 128 1.40 9.12 0.38
N HIS A 129 1.74 9.36 1.64
CA HIS A 129 2.49 10.53 2.04
C HIS A 129 3.96 10.15 2.25
N PRO A 130 4.91 10.73 1.49
CA PRO A 130 6.32 10.45 1.69
C PRO A 130 6.76 10.82 3.12
N HIS A 131 7.49 9.93 3.78
CA HIS A 131 8.11 10.18 5.10
C HIS A 131 9.52 10.78 5.00
N ARG A 132 9.94 11.17 3.79
CA ARG A 132 11.27 11.70 3.52
C ARG A 132 11.18 12.92 2.61
N ASP A 133 12.15 13.79 2.78
CA ASP A 133 12.41 14.87 1.84
C ASP A 133 13.18 14.34 0.63
N PHE A 134 12.94 14.97 -0.51
CA PHE A 134 13.62 14.67 -1.75
C PHE A 134 14.39 15.90 -2.23
N PRO A 135 15.61 15.73 -2.75
CA PRO A 135 16.33 16.82 -3.39
C PRO A 135 15.64 17.22 -4.71
N LEU A 136 16.07 18.32 -5.31
CA LEU A 136 15.79 18.57 -6.73
C LEU A 136 16.51 17.51 -7.58
N GLY A 137 15.87 17.08 -8.68
CA GLY A 137 16.49 16.13 -9.60
C GLY A 137 17.71 16.72 -10.29
N ALA A 138 18.80 15.95 -10.34
CA ALA A 138 20.09 16.39 -10.89
C ALA A 138 20.29 15.95 -12.36
N GLY A 139 19.55 14.94 -12.83
CA GLY A 139 19.65 14.42 -14.20
C GLY A 139 20.95 13.67 -14.49
N ILE A 140 21.66 13.25 -13.45
CA ILE A 140 22.95 12.57 -13.58
C ILE A 140 22.74 11.19 -14.21
N LYS A 141 23.59 10.83 -15.17
CA LYS A 141 23.57 9.50 -15.80
C LYS A 141 23.97 8.44 -14.77
N ARG A 142 23.16 7.39 -14.67
CA ARG A 142 23.34 6.28 -13.73
C ARG A 142 23.67 4.97 -14.48
N PRO A 143 24.51 4.08 -13.93
CA PRO A 143 24.71 2.73 -14.46
C PRO A 143 23.42 1.89 -14.38
N GLY A 144 23.37 0.72 -15.02
CA GLY A 144 22.16 -0.12 -15.05
C GLY A 144 21.11 0.31 -16.09
N LYS A 145 20.02 -0.47 -16.20
CA LYS A 145 18.92 -0.22 -17.15
C LYS A 145 17.66 0.17 -16.38
N ARG A 146 16.96 1.18 -16.87
CA ARG A 146 15.67 1.63 -16.33
C ARG A 146 14.60 1.45 -17.37
N LEU A 147 13.55 0.72 -17.03
CA LEU A 147 12.39 0.51 -17.87
C LEU A 147 11.21 1.26 -17.25
N LEU A 148 10.68 2.24 -17.98
CA LEU A 148 9.48 2.97 -17.61
C LEU A 148 8.33 2.54 -18.52
N THR A 149 7.29 1.95 -17.93
CA THR A 149 6.03 1.71 -18.64
C THR A 149 5.23 3.00 -18.71
N VAL A 150 4.97 3.47 -19.92
CA VAL A 150 4.05 4.57 -20.22
C VAL A 150 2.75 4.02 -20.81
N GLY A 151 1.67 4.78 -20.74
CA GLY A 151 0.37 4.36 -21.26
C GLY A 151 -0.48 5.57 -21.64
N SER A 152 -1.45 5.35 -22.53
CA SER A 152 -2.31 6.41 -23.07
C SER A 152 -3.28 7.03 -22.04
N ASP A 153 -3.53 6.34 -20.93
CA ASP A 153 -4.42 6.80 -19.85
C ASP A 153 -4.01 6.23 -18.47
N ALA A 154 -4.68 6.65 -17.40
CA ALA A 154 -4.63 6.05 -16.08
C ALA A 154 -5.32 4.67 -16.05
N SER A 155 -4.93 3.81 -15.10
CA SER A 155 -5.55 2.49 -14.89
C SER A 155 -5.54 1.50 -16.08
N VAL A 156 -4.76 1.74 -17.14
CA VAL A 156 -4.61 0.84 -18.32
C VAL A 156 -3.59 -0.29 -18.14
N GLY A 157 -3.27 -0.68 -16.90
CA GLY A 157 -2.39 -1.82 -16.64
C GLY A 157 -0.88 -1.55 -16.61
N LYS A 158 -0.43 -0.28 -16.59
CA LYS A 158 1.02 0.07 -16.52
C LYS A 158 1.78 -0.72 -15.46
N MET A 159 1.28 -0.73 -14.22
CA MET A 159 1.88 -1.47 -13.10
C MET A 159 1.92 -2.98 -13.36
N TYR A 160 0.85 -3.55 -13.91
CA TYR A 160 0.77 -4.99 -14.19
C TYR A 160 1.76 -5.39 -15.27
N THR A 161 1.91 -4.57 -16.32
CA THR A 161 2.93 -4.77 -17.35
C THR A 161 4.33 -4.76 -16.73
N THR A 162 4.65 -3.80 -15.85
CA THR A 162 5.96 -3.74 -15.19
C THR A 162 6.23 -4.97 -14.33
N LEU A 163 5.25 -5.39 -13.52
CA LEU A 163 5.38 -6.56 -12.66
C LEU A 163 5.49 -7.86 -13.47
N ALA A 164 4.78 -7.97 -14.59
CA ALA A 164 4.89 -9.13 -15.48
C ALA A 164 6.29 -9.23 -16.11
N ILE A 165 6.82 -8.10 -16.59
CA ILE A 165 8.17 -8.01 -17.13
C ILE A 165 9.20 -8.36 -16.05
N GLU A 166 9.08 -7.80 -14.85
CA GLU A 166 9.99 -8.08 -13.72
C GLU A 166 10.00 -9.57 -13.35
N LYS A 167 8.82 -10.19 -13.24
CA LYS A 167 8.69 -11.62 -12.95
C LYS A 167 9.38 -12.48 -14.01
N GLU A 168 9.20 -12.15 -15.28
CA GLU A 168 9.83 -12.89 -16.39
C GLU A 168 11.35 -12.69 -16.42
N LEU A 169 11.84 -11.45 -16.22
CA LEU A 169 13.26 -11.16 -16.11
C LEU A 169 13.92 -11.98 -14.99
N LYS A 170 13.30 -12.03 -13.80
CA LYS A 170 13.76 -12.87 -12.68
C LYS A 170 13.77 -14.36 -13.03
N THR A 171 12.74 -14.85 -13.71
CA THR A 171 12.66 -16.25 -14.16
C THR A 171 13.81 -16.61 -15.11
N ARG A 172 14.29 -15.63 -15.90
CA ARG A 172 15.47 -15.78 -16.79
C ARG A 172 16.81 -15.54 -16.08
N GLY A 173 16.83 -15.36 -14.76
CA GLY A 173 18.05 -15.08 -14.00
C GLY A 173 18.61 -13.67 -14.20
N VAL A 174 17.82 -12.73 -14.73
CA VAL A 174 18.21 -11.32 -14.83
C VAL A 174 17.89 -10.62 -13.51
N ALA A 175 18.88 -9.93 -12.94
CA ALA A 175 18.66 -9.05 -11.80
C ALA A 175 17.72 -7.90 -12.20
N ALA A 176 16.54 -7.87 -11.59
CA ALA A 176 15.51 -6.87 -11.85
C ALA A 176 14.73 -6.58 -10.57
N ASP A 177 14.42 -5.32 -10.32
CA ASP A 177 13.61 -4.89 -9.17
C ASP A 177 12.43 -4.05 -9.66
N PHE A 178 11.23 -4.35 -9.16
CA PHE A 178 10.08 -3.48 -9.34
C PHE A 178 10.17 -2.28 -8.40
N ARG A 179 10.01 -1.07 -8.96
CA ARG A 179 10.06 0.19 -8.21
C ARG A 179 8.69 0.85 -8.18
N ALA A 180 8.08 0.91 -7.00
CA ALA A 180 6.72 1.40 -6.85
C ALA A 180 6.63 2.94 -6.87
N THR A 181 5.78 3.46 -7.77
CA THR A 181 5.51 4.91 -7.91
C THR A 181 4.14 5.32 -7.36
N GLY A 182 3.44 4.42 -6.66
CA GLY A 182 2.09 4.66 -6.13
C GLY A 182 1.69 3.62 -5.08
N GLN A 183 0.70 3.96 -4.26
CA GLN A 183 0.25 3.18 -3.10
C GLN A 183 0.10 1.67 -3.32
N THR A 184 -0.61 1.22 -4.36
CA THR A 184 -0.81 -0.22 -4.62
C THR A 184 0.51 -0.92 -4.89
N GLY A 185 1.41 -0.27 -5.64
CA GLY A 185 2.76 -0.77 -5.86
C GLY A 185 3.56 -0.86 -4.57
N ILE A 186 3.43 0.11 -3.66
CA ILE A 186 4.13 0.12 -2.37
C ILE A 186 3.67 -1.08 -1.52
N PHE A 187 2.38 -1.38 -1.47
CA PHE A 187 1.89 -2.57 -0.77
C PHE A 187 2.39 -3.90 -1.36
N ILE A 188 2.64 -3.94 -2.68
CA ILE A 188 3.18 -5.11 -3.40
C ILE A 188 4.71 -5.25 -3.25
N ALA A 189 5.42 -4.13 -3.21
CA ALA A 189 6.89 -4.07 -3.16
C ALA A 189 7.45 -4.05 -1.73
N GLY A 190 6.70 -3.47 -0.79
CA GLY A 190 7.13 -3.17 0.58
C GLY A 190 7.90 -1.84 0.73
N ASP A 191 8.24 -1.17 -0.38
CA ASP A 191 8.92 0.12 -0.40
C ASP A 191 8.59 0.88 -1.71
N GLY A 192 8.78 2.19 -1.71
CA GLY A 192 8.59 3.05 -2.86
C GLY A 192 8.15 4.46 -2.49
N VAL A 193 7.60 5.18 -3.46
CA VAL A 193 7.08 6.54 -3.26
C VAL A 193 5.81 6.74 -4.06
N SER A 194 4.78 7.31 -3.44
CA SER A 194 3.58 7.76 -4.16
C SER A 194 3.89 9.10 -4.82
N VAL A 195 4.32 9.06 -6.08
CA VAL A 195 4.84 10.23 -6.81
C VAL A 195 3.78 11.32 -6.96
N ASP A 196 2.50 10.94 -7.01
CA ASP A 196 1.36 11.87 -7.12
C ASP A 196 1.15 12.75 -5.87
N ALA A 197 1.77 12.39 -4.75
CA ALA A 197 1.74 13.15 -3.49
C ALA A 197 3.06 13.88 -3.20
N VAL A 198 4.04 13.81 -4.10
CA VAL A 198 5.29 14.56 -4.00
C VAL A 198 5.04 15.99 -4.52
N VAL A 199 5.53 16.99 -3.79
CA VAL A 199 5.47 18.39 -4.24
C VAL A 199 6.21 18.53 -5.56
N ALA A 200 5.61 19.25 -6.52
CA ALA A 200 5.99 19.23 -7.93
C ALA A 200 7.50 19.41 -8.19
N ASP A 201 8.15 20.34 -7.51
CA ASP A 201 9.58 20.64 -7.68
C ASP A 201 10.49 19.45 -7.34
N PHE A 202 10.03 18.52 -6.50
CA PHE A 202 10.82 17.38 -6.04
C PHE A 202 10.45 16.05 -6.71
N ILE A 203 9.49 16.03 -7.65
CA ILE A 203 9.08 14.81 -8.36
C ILE A 203 10.27 14.13 -9.06
N SER A 204 11.11 14.94 -9.71
CA SER A 204 12.30 14.43 -10.40
C SER A 204 13.28 13.78 -9.42
N GLY A 205 13.60 14.44 -8.30
CA GLY A 205 14.49 13.89 -7.28
C GLY A 205 13.93 12.67 -6.57
N ALA A 206 12.62 12.61 -6.33
CA ALA A 206 11.95 11.40 -5.83
C ALA A 206 12.08 10.22 -6.80
N THR A 207 11.94 10.49 -8.10
CA THR A 207 12.12 9.49 -9.16
C THR A 207 13.57 9.03 -9.28
N GLU A 208 14.54 9.93 -9.09
CA GLU A 208 15.96 9.59 -9.03
C GLU A 208 16.30 8.72 -7.83
N TRP A 209 15.80 9.08 -6.64
CA TRP A 209 15.96 8.26 -5.43
C TRP A 209 15.40 6.85 -5.61
N LEU A 210 14.24 6.73 -6.25
CA LEU A 210 13.59 5.45 -6.54
C LEU A 210 14.36 4.61 -7.58
N SER A 211 15.28 5.21 -8.34
CA SER A 211 16.00 4.60 -9.46
C SER A 211 17.52 4.52 -9.20
N PRO A 212 17.98 3.59 -8.36
CA PRO A 212 19.38 3.49 -7.94
C PRO A 212 20.36 3.08 -9.07
N ASP A 213 21.65 3.05 -8.72
CA ASP A 213 22.79 2.79 -9.62
C ASP A 213 23.02 1.29 -9.91
N ASN A 214 21.97 0.46 -9.97
CA ASN A 214 22.09 -0.99 -10.21
C ASN A 214 21.43 -1.49 -11.49
#